data_AF-A0AAP6RS06-F1
#
_entry.id   AF-A0AAP6RS06-F1
#
_cell.length_a   1.000
_cell.length_b   1.000
_cell.length_c   1.000
_cell.angle_alpha   90.00
_cell.angle_beta   90.00
_cell.angle_gamma   90.00
#
_symmetry.space_group_name_H-M   'P 1'
#
loop_
_entity.id
_entity.type
_entity.pdbx_description
1 polymer ?
#
loop_
_entity_poly.entity_id
_entity_poly.type
_entity_poly.pdbx_seq_one_letter_code
_entity_poly.pdbx_strand_id
1 'polypeptide(L)'
;MDMANLTWLHGQPQSTGVLKANPEDFVVVEDLGFAPDGEGEHVLVNIRKNGCNTQFVADYLARFAGIHARSVSYAGLKDRHAVTEQWFCLHMPGKDTPDFSQFALEGCEVLSFARHLRKMRIGNLKGNHFTLVLRQISDRQDVERRLQAIAAQGVPNYFGSQRFGRGGNNLVMARRWANDEIRVKERSKRSFYLSASRSALFNLIAGRRLADGLQRTVLEGDALQLSGRGSWFVAKADELETLQQRLDAGELAITASLPGDGEPGTAGQALAFEQQCLAEQPELLTLLKRERVEPARRALLLQPQNLQWNWWDDVTVELRFWLPAGSFATSVVREIMQQDNSDADIAE
;
A
#
# COMPACT_ATOMS: atom_id res chain seq x y z
N MET A 1 13.09 -10.48 6.88
CA MET A 1 12.78 -9.39 7.82
C MET A 1 11.61 -9.89 8.63
N ASP A 2 11.79 -9.99 9.93
CA ASP A 2 10.69 -10.35 10.80
C ASP A 2 9.83 -9.11 11.06
N MET A 3 8.59 -9.13 10.56
CA MET A 3 7.64 -8.04 10.73
C MET A 3 7.19 -7.90 12.19
N ALA A 4 7.34 -8.95 13.01
CA ALA A 4 7.01 -8.93 14.43
C ALA A 4 7.93 -7.98 15.22
N ASN A 5 9.18 -7.81 14.77
CA ASN A 5 10.18 -6.98 15.43
C ASN A 5 10.18 -5.51 14.98
N LEU A 6 9.28 -5.12 14.07
CA LEU A 6 9.14 -3.70 13.73
C LEU A 6 8.58 -2.92 14.91
N THR A 7 9.10 -1.71 15.11
CA THR A 7 8.65 -0.82 16.18
C THR A 7 7.16 -0.53 16.07
N TRP A 8 6.49 -0.48 17.21
CA TRP A 8 5.08 -0.13 17.34
C TRP A 8 4.95 1.34 17.68
N LEU A 9 4.05 2.07 17.02
CA LEU A 9 3.82 3.47 17.38
C LEU A 9 3.06 3.59 18.69
N HIS A 10 2.06 2.74 18.89
CA HIS A 10 1.17 2.76 20.07
C HIS A 10 1.47 1.62 21.04
N GLY A 11 2.71 1.09 20.99
CA GLY A 11 3.08 -0.16 21.66
C GLY A 11 2.39 -1.38 21.06
N GLN A 12 2.93 -2.58 21.34
CA GLN A 12 2.35 -3.83 20.85
C GLN A 12 0.92 -4.02 21.41
N PRO A 13 -0.08 -4.37 20.59
CA PRO A 13 -1.44 -4.65 21.06
C PRO A 13 -1.51 -5.74 22.11
N GLN A 14 -2.38 -5.56 23.10
CA GLN A 14 -2.71 -6.59 24.09
C GLN A 14 -3.89 -7.44 23.62
N SER A 15 -4.77 -6.86 22.79
CA SER A 15 -5.83 -7.60 22.14
C SER A 15 -5.34 -8.48 21.01
N THR A 16 -5.98 -9.63 20.85
CA THR A 16 -6.00 -10.46 19.65
C THR A 16 -7.32 -10.28 18.90
N GLY A 17 -7.40 -10.78 17.68
CA GLY A 17 -8.64 -10.89 16.93
C GLY A 17 -8.44 -11.46 15.52
N VAL A 18 -9.53 -11.59 14.79
CA VAL A 18 -9.59 -12.19 13.46
C VAL A 18 -9.90 -11.12 12.42
N LEU A 19 -9.02 -11.00 11.43
CA LEU A 19 -9.20 -10.19 10.23
C LEU A 19 -9.56 -11.13 9.07
N LYS A 20 -10.47 -10.71 8.17
CA LYS A 20 -10.88 -11.51 6.98
C LYS A 20 -11.41 -12.90 7.34
N ALA A 21 -12.25 -13.00 8.38
CA ALA A 21 -12.96 -14.26 8.65
C ALA A 21 -13.84 -14.66 7.46
N ASN A 22 -14.45 -13.67 6.80
CA ASN A 22 -15.17 -13.80 5.53
C ASN A 22 -14.71 -12.71 4.55
N PRO A 23 -14.87 -12.89 3.22
CA PRO A 23 -14.57 -11.83 2.25
C PRO A 23 -15.30 -10.51 2.50
N GLU A 24 -16.52 -10.56 3.03
CA GLU A 24 -17.37 -9.41 3.34
C GLU A 24 -16.84 -8.61 4.54
N ASP A 25 -15.99 -9.22 5.37
CA ASP A 25 -15.31 -8.53 6.48
C ASP A 25 -14.16 -7.66 6.00
N PHE A 26 -13.85 -7.66 4.70
CA PHE A 26 -12.79 -6.87 4.10
C PHE A 26 -13.23 -6.31 2.76
N VAL A 27 -13.90 -5.16 2.80
CA VAL A 27 -14.37 -4.44 1.62
C VAL A 27 -13.36 -3.38 1.21
N VAL A 28 -13.00 -3.34 -0.08
CA VAL A 28 -12.10 -2.33 -0.65
C VAL A 28 -12.75 -1.68 -1.87
N VAL A 29 -12.99 -0.38 -1.83
CA VAL A 29 -13.52 0.39 -2.96
C VAL A 29 -12.43 1.30 -3.51
N GLU A 30 -12.06 1.10 -4.77
CA GLU A 30 -11.01 1.86 -5.44
C GLU A 30 -11.45 3.29 -5.76
N ASP A 31 -10.62 4.27 -5.38
CA ASP A 31 -10.79 5.68 -5.68
C ASP A 31 -9.74 6.09 -6.73
N LEU A 32 -10.19 6.31 -7.98
CA LEU A 32 -9.34 6.78 -9.07
C LEU A 32 -8.88 8.24 -8.87
N GLY A 33 -9.66 9.05 -8.14
CA GLY A 33 -9.47 10.50 -8.04
C GLY A 33 -9.98 11.29 -9.25
N PHE A 34 -10.63 10.63 -10.21
CA PHE A 34 -11.25 11.24 -11.39
C PHE A 34 -12.42 10.38 -11.88
N ALA A 35 -13.32 10.98 -12.66
CA ALA A 35 -14.41 10.28 -13.34
C ALA A 35 -14.02 9.96 -14.79
N PRO A 36 -14.63 8.93 -15.42
CA PRO A 36 -14.49 8.70 -16.86
C PRO A 36 -14.85 9.95 -17.68
N ASP A 37 -14.18 10.17 -18.82
CA ASP A 37 -14.39 11.38 -19.64
C ASP A 37 -15.71 11.32 -20.44
N GLY A 38 -16.25 10.11 -20.64
CA GLY A 38 -17.44 9.86 -21.47
C GLY A 38 -17.12 9.63 -22.95
N GLU A 39 -15.89 9.90 -23.37
CA GLU A 39 -15.38 9.71 -24.73
C GLU A 39 -13.97 9.12 -24.76
N GLY A 40 -13.51 8.73 -25.95
CA GLY A 40 -12.14 8.23 -26.17
C GLY A 40 -12.04 6.76 -26.54
N GLU A 41 -10.80 6.33 -26.75
CA GLU A 41 -10.46 4.99 -27.26
C GLU A 41 -10.40 3.92 -26.16
N HIS A 42 -10.57 4.30 -24.89
CA HIS A 42 -10.60 3.38 -23.77
C HIS A 42 -12.01 3.27 -23.20
N VAL A 43 -12.31 2.13 -22.59
CA VAL A 43 -13.51 1.94 -21.76
C VAL A 43 -13.07 1.60 -20.35
N LEU A 44 -13.47 2.43 -19.40
CA LEU A 44 -13.35 2.14 -17.97
C LEU A 44 -14.56 1.31 -17.54
N VAL A 45 -14.32 0.23 -16.83
CA VAL A 45 -15.36 -0.68 -16.31
C VAL A 45 -15.10 -0.87 -14.82
N ASN A 46 -16.05 -0.45 -13.98
CA ASN A 46 -16.01 -0.68 -12.54
C ASN A 46 -16.69 -2.02 -12.22
N ILE A 47 -15.97 -2.91 -11.55
CA ILE A 47 -16.44 -4.24 -11.21
C ILE A 47 -16.30 -4.45 -9.71
N ARG A 48 -17.41 -4.86 -9.07
CA ARG A 48 -17.35 -5.50 -7.76
C ARG A 48 -17.00 -6.97 -7.96
N LYS A 49 -16.01 -7.45 -7.22
CA LYS A 49 -15.57 -8.84 -7.27
C LYS A 49 -15.44 -9.46 -5.88
N ASN A 50 -15.76 -10.75 -5.78
CA ASN A 50 -15.58 -11.60 -4.61
C ASN A 50 -15.06 -12.97 -5.08
N GLY A 51 -13.99 -13.49 -4.47
CA GLY A 51 -13.46 -14.83 -4.78
C GLY A 51 -12.60 -14.95 -6.03
N CYS A 52 -12.26 -13.83 -6.71
CA CYS A 52 -11.36 -13.81 -7.86
C CYS A 52 -10.29 -12.71 -7.78
N ASN A 53 -9.13 -12.97 -8.39
CA ASN A 53 -8.03 -12.01 -8.47
C ASN A 53 -8.20 -11.06 -9.69
N THR A 54 -7.51 -9.91 -9.66
CA THR A 54 -7.62 -8.88 -10.70
C THR A 54 -7.27 -9.40 -12.10
N GLN A 55 -6.23 -10.23 -12.24
CA GLN A 55 -5.78 -10.72 -13.54
C GLN A 55 -6.80 -11.65 -14.21
N PHE A 56 -7.43 -12.53 -13.41
CA PHE A 56 -8.49 -13.41 -13.86
C PHE A 56 -9.66 -12.63 -14.48
N VAL A 57 -10.14 -11.59 -13.79
CA VAL A 57 -11.22 -10.72 -14.30
C VAL A 57 -10.77 -9.98 -15.58
N ALA A 58 -9.54 -9.47 -15.62
CA ALA A 58 -9.00 -8.78 -16.78
C ALA A 58 -8.95 -9.68 -18.04
N ASP A 59 -8.57 -10.96 -17.88
CA ASP A 59 -8.52 -11.92 -18.98
C ASP A 59 -9.92 -12.25 -19.52
N TYR A 60 -10.93 -12.35 -18.64
CA TYR A 60 -12.31 -12.56 -19.05
C TYR A 60 -12.92 -11.34 -19.74
N LEU A 61 -12.64 -10.13 -19.24
CA LEU A 61 -13.03 -8.88 -19.90
C LEU A 61 -12.44 -8.77 -21.31
N ALA A 62 -11.17 -9.17 -21.47
CA ALA A 62 -10.52 -9.16 -22.78
C ALA A 62 -11.23 -10.08 -23.78
N ARG A 63 -11.57 -11.31 -23.34
CA ARG A 63 -12.31 -12.29 -24.15
C ARG A 63 -13.69 -11.77 -24.51
N PHE A 64 -14.44 -11.26 -23.52
CA PHE A 64 -15.78 -10.69 -23.71
C PHE A 64 -15.77 -9.55 -24.74
N ALA A 65 -14.82 -8.64 -24.64
CA ALA A 65 -14.70 -7.50 -25.56
C ALA A 65 -14.01 -7.84 -26.90
N GLY A 66 -13.59 -9.08 -27.12
CA GLY A 66 -12.89 -9.49 -28.33
C GLY A 66 -11.58 -8.74 -28.55
N ILE A 67 -10.80 -8.51 -27.48
CA ILE A 67 -9.50 -7.84 -27.50
C ILE A 67 -8.42 -8.70 -26.86
N HIS A 68 -7.16 -8.37 -27.15
CA HIS A 68 -6.02 -9.08 -26.56
C HIS A 68 -5.89 -8.72 -25.06
N ALA A 69 -5.50 -9.68 -24.20
CA ALA A 69 -5.36 -9.47 -22.75
C ALA A 69 -4.50 -8.24 -22.37
N ARG A 70 -3.37 -8.03 -23.07
CA ARG A 70 -2.51 -6.83 -22.96
C ARG A 70 -3.21 -5.47 -23.15
N SER A 71 -4.39 -5.46 -23.78
CA SER A 71 -5.21 -4.26 -23.98
C SER A 71 -6.09 -3.95 -22.78
N VAL A 72 -6.15 -4.84 -21.78
CA VAL A 72 -6.80 -4.60 -20.50
C VAL A 72 -5.74 -4.19 -19.49
N SER A 73 -6.02 -3.14 -18.73
CA SER A 73 -5.14 -2.58 -17.72
C SER A 73 -5.91 -2.19 -16.48
N TYR A 74 -5.21 -2.02 -15.36
CA TYR A 74 -5.79 -1.71 -14.06
C TYR A 74 -4.80 -0.91 -13.21
N ALA A 75 -5.28 -0.20 -12.18
CA ALA A 75 -4.45 0.65 -11.33
C ALA A 75 -3.65 -0.13 -10.27
N GLY A 76 -4.12 -1.31 -9.86
CA GLY A 76 -3.41 -2.14 -8.88
C GLY A 76 -3.97 -3.56 -8.82
N LEU A 77 -3.36 -4.41 -8.01
CA LEU A 77 -3.93 -5.72 -7.70
C LEU A 77 -4.85 -5.57 -6.49
N LYS A 78 -5.95 -6.33 -6.50
CA LYS A 78 -6.91 -6.43 -5.40
C LYS A 78 -7.01 -7.88 -4.94
N ASP A 79 -7.11 -8.06 -3.63
CA ASP A 79 -7.13 -9.36 -2.98
C ASP A 79 -8.29 -10.23 -3.46
N ARG A 80 -8.06 -11.54 -3.55
CA ARG A 80 -9.07 -12.55 -3.85
C ARG A 80 -10.00 -12.80 -2.66
N HIS A 81 -9.45 -12.77 -1.44
CA HIS A 81 -10.15 -13.07 -0.19
C HIS A 81 -10.71 -11.78 0.44
N ALA A 82 -11.45 -11.03 -0.37
CA ALA A 82 -12.04 -9.73 -0.04
C ALA A 82 -13.14 -9.40 -1.05
N VAL A 83 -14.12 -8.60 -0.64
CA VAL A 83 -15.03 -7.92 -1.58
C VAL A 83 -14.34 -6.66 -2.07
N THR A 84 -14.10 -6.53 -3.38
CA THR A 84 -13.39 -5.36 -3.92
C THR A 84 -14.10 -4.76 -5.10
N GLU A 85 -14.26 -3.44 -5.11
CA GLU A 85 -14.69 -2.65 -6.27
C GLU A 85 -13.44 -2.05 -6.93
N GLN A 86 -13.25 -2.38 -8.20
CA GLN A 86 -12.05 -2.06 -8.94
C GLN A 86 -12.36 -1.64 -10.37
N TRP A 87 -11.60 -0.67 -10.86
CA TRP A 87 -11.65 -0.26 -12.26
C TRP A 87 -10.71 -1.08 -13.14
N PHE A 88 -11.21 -1.42 -14.33
CA PHE A 88 -10.46 -1.97 -15.45
C PHE A 88 -10.53 -0.98 -16.61
N CYS A 89 -9.49 -0.93 -17.43
CA CYS A 89 -9.37 -0.05 -18.58
C CYS A 89 -9.06 -0.87 -19.82
N LEU A 90 -10.03 -0.97 -20.73
CA LEU A 90 -9.96 -1.71 -21.98
C LEU A 90 -9.61 -0.73 -23.11
N HIS A 91 -8.50 -0.96 -23.81
CA HIS A 91 -8.14 -0.18 -25.00
C HIS A 91 -8.85 -0.75 -26.24
N MET A 92 -9.78 0.02 -26.80
CA MET A 92 -10.72 -0.36 -27.86
C MET A 92 -10.87 0.74 -28.92
N PRO A 93 -9.77 1.15 -29.60
CA PRO A 93 -9.82 2.22 -30.60
C PRO A 93 -10.68 1.83 -31.80
N GLY A 94 -11.56 2.73 -32.23
CA GLY A 94 -12.45 2.52 -33.39
C GLY A 94 -13.46 1.38 -33.26
N LYS A 95 -13.58 0.75 -32.07
CA LYS A 95 -14.60 -0.27 -31.79
C LYS A 95 -15.73 0.36 -30.98
N ASP A 96 -16.95 -0.11 -31.21
CA ASP A 96 -18.09 0.21 -30.35
C ASP A 96 -17.90 -0.36 -28.94
N THR A 97 -18.54 0.29 -27.96
CA THR A 97 -18.52 -0.18 -26.57
C THR A 97 -19.46 -1.38 -26.45
N PRO A 98 -18.98 -2.56 -26.00
CA PRO A 98 -19.84 -3.71 -25.77
C PRO A 98 -20.89 -3.40 -24.70
N ASP A 99 -22.03 -4.09 -24.76
CA ASP A 99 -23.03 -4.05 -23.70
C ASP A 99 -22.54 -4.84 -22.48
N PHE A 100 -21.86 -4.17 -21.55
CA PHE A 100 -21.32 -4.82 -20.35
C PHE A 100 -22.38 -5.35 -19.39
N SER A 101 -23.67 -5.04 -19.58
CA SER A 101 -24.74 -5.72 -18.83
C SER A 101 -24.82 -7.22 -19.15
N GLN A 102 -24.28 -7.64 -20.30
CA GLN A 102 -24.18 -9.05 -20.72
C GLN A 102 -22.92 -9.74 -20.23
N PHE A 103 -22.01 -9.02 -19.57
CA PHE A 103 -20.81 -9.63 -19.00
C PHE A 103 -21.20 -10.46 -17.78
N ALA A 104 -21.11 -11.79 -17.92
CA ALA A 104 -21.35 -12.73 -16.84
C ALA A 104 -20.05 -13.43 -16.43
N LEU A 105 -19.67 -13.27 -15.17
CA LEU A 105 -18.57 -13.99 -14.54
C LEU A 105 -18.92 -14.23 -13.08
N GLU A 106 -18.80 -15.48 -12.63
CA GLU A 106 -19.09 -15.85 -11.24
C GLU A 106 -18.26 -14.99 -10.27
N GLY A 107 -18.92 -14.51 -9.21
CA GLY A 107 -18.31 -13.64 -8.22
C GLY A 107 -17.99 -12.22 -8.71
N CYS A 108 -18.45 -11.82 -9.90
CA CYS A 108 -18.24 -10.47 -10.44
C CYS A 108 -19.56 -9.80 -10.83
N GLU A 109 -19.66 -8.50 -10.56
CA GLU A 109 -20.79 -7.64 -10.89
C GLU A 109 -20.25 -6.35 -11.54
N VAL A 110 -20.72 -6.02 -12.76
CA VAL A 110 -20.41 -4.73 -13.39
C VAL A 110 -21.27 -3.65 -12.74
N LEU A 111 -20.64 -2.68 -12.11
CA LEU A 111 -21.32 -1.57 -11.43
C LEU A 111 -21.55 -0.39 -12.36
N SER A 112 -20.56 -0.08 -13.20
CA SER A 112 -20.64 1.02 -14.17
C SER A 112 -19.56 0.88 -15.24
N PHE A 113 -19.77 1.54 -16.38
CA PHE A 113 -18.77 1.66 -17.42
C PHE A 113 -18.96 2.94 -18.23
N ALA A 114 -17.87 3.50 -18.75
CA ALA A 114 -17.90 4.68 -19.61
C ALA A 114 -16.59 4.79 -20.41
N ARG A 115 -16.62 5.53 -21.53
CA ARG A 115 -15.40 5.80 -22.28
C ARG A 115 -14.47 6.76 -21.55
N HIS A 116 -13.18 6.64 -21.85
CA HIS A 116 -12.13 7.47 -21.30
C HIS A 116 -11.03 7.69 -22.34
N LEU A 117 -10.38 8.87 -22.28
CA LEU A 117 -9.35 9.24 -23.25
C LEU A 117 -8.05 8.46 -23.01
N ARG A 118 -7.65 8.30 -21.75
CA ARG A 118 -6.31 7.83 -21.39
C ARG A 118 -6.29 6.41 -20.88
N LYS A 119 -5.19 5.71 -21.15
CA LYS A 119 -4.92 4.41 -20.54
C LYS A 119 -4.70 4.54 -19.02
N MET A 120 -5.37 3.71 -18.24
CA MET A 120 -5.05 3.53 -16.82
C MET A 120 -3.77 2.72 -16.63
N ARG A 121 -2.86 3.20 -15.78
CA ARG A 121 -1.57 2.55 -15.50
C ARG A 121 -1.53 2.05 -14.06
N ILE A 122 -0.69 1.06 -13.80
CA ILE A 122 -0.39 0.60 -12.45
C ILE A 122 0.11 1.78 -11.62
N GLY A 123 -0.45 1.96 -10.42
CA GLY A 123 -0.18 3.08 -9.52
C GLY A 123 -1.07 4.31 -9.75
N ASN A 124 -1.84 4.39 -10.84
CA ASN A 124 -2.73 5.52 -11.13
C ASN A 124 -4.09 5.36 -10.44
N LEU A 125 -4.08 5.44 -9.12
CA LEU A 125 -5.27 5.61 -8.28
C LEU A 125 -4.95 6.66 -7.21
N LYS A 126 -5.98 7.32 -6.69
CA LYS A 126 -5.83 8.25 -5.57
C LYS A 126 -5.70 7.48 -4.26
N GLY A 127 -6.49 6.43 -4.09
CA GLY A 127 -6.50 5.62 -2.88
C GLY A 127 -7.57 4.54 -2.89
N ASN A 128 -7.91 4.04 -1.70
CA ASN A 128 -8.98 3.09 -1.52
C ASN A 128 -9.77 3.41 -0.24
N HIS A 129 -11.08 3.27 -0.31
CA HIS A 129 -11.94 3.20 0.86
C HIS A 129 -11.97 1.77 1.38
N PHE A 130 -11.84 1.61 2.69
CA PHE A 130 -11.88 0.34 3.37
C PHE A 130 -13.08 0.30 4.30
N THR A 131 -13.79 -0.83 4.29
CA THR A 131 -14.68 -1.24 5.38
C THR A 131 -14.21 -2.60 5.88
N LEU A 132 -13.81 -2.67 7.14
CA LEU A 132 -13.26 -3.86 7.75
C LEU A 132 -14.13 -4.29 8.92
N VAL A 133 -14.28 -5.59 9.13
CA VAL A 133 -14.86 -6.14 10.36
C VAL A 133 -13.79 -6.95 11.06
N LEU A 134 -13.43 -6.51 12.27
CA LEU A 134 -12.54 -7.27 13.15
C LEU A 134 -13.41 -8.08 14.11
N ARG A 135 -13.23 -9.40 14.12
CA ARG A 135 -14.05 -10.34 14.90
C ARG A 135 -13.24 -10.97 16.02
N GLN A 136 -13.94 -11.53 17.00
CA GLN A 136 -13.34 -12.28 18.12
C GLN A 136 -12.28 -11.44 18.87
N ILE A 137 -12.57 -10.16 19.05
CA ILE A 137 -11.70 -9.23 19.78
C ILE A 137 -11.65 -9.66 21.25
N SER A 138 -10.45 -9.93 21.74
CA SER A 138 -10.25 -10.40 23.13
C SER A 138 -10.24 -9.26 24.15
N ASP A 139 -9.85 -8.04 23.78
CA ASP A 139 -9.91 -6.86 24.64
C ASP A 139 -10.45 -5.63 23.90
N ARG A 140 -11.75 -5.38 24.09
CA ARG A 140 -12.46 -4.22 23.55
C ARG A 140 -11.86 -2.89 24.01
N GLN A 141 -11.41 -2.79 25.26
CA GLN A 141 -10.92 -1.52 25.81
C GLN A 141 -9.54 -1.17 25.23
N ASP A 142 -8.68 -2.16 25.01
CA ASP A 142 -7.42 -1.96 24.30
C ASP A 142 -7.65 -1.46 22.87
N VAL A 143 -8.54 -2.13 22.13
CA VAL A 143 -8.89 -1.73 20.75
C VAL A 143 -9.49 -0.33 20.71
N GLU A 144 -10.40 0.02 21.61
CA GLU A 144 -11.01 1.36 21.66
C GLU A 144 -9.97 2.46 21.91
N ARG A 145 -9.07 2.28 22.90
CA ARG A 145 -7.98 3.23 23.16
C ARG A 145 -7.05 3.38 21.95
N ARG A 146 -6.76 2.28 21.25
CA ARG A 146 -5.91 2.26 20.06
C ARG A 146 -6.55 2.98 18.89
N LEU A 147 -7.84 2.78 18.64
CA LEU A 147 -8.56 3.49 17.59
C LEU A 147 -8.55 5.01 17.80
N GLN A 148 -8.69 5.45 19.05
CA GLN A 148 -8.56 6.86 19.42
C GLN A 148 -7.13 7.39 19.19
N ALA A 149 -6.11 6.63 19.61
CA ALA A 149 -4.71 6.98 19.37
C ALA A 149 -4.36 7.05 17.88
N ILE A 150 -4.85 6.10 17.08
CA ILE A 150 -4.69 6.05 15.63
C ILE A 150 -5.39 7.24 14.96
N ALA A 151 -6.60 7.58 15.40
CA ALA A 151 -7.32 8.75 14.88
C ALA A 151 -6.52 10.04 15.12
N ALA A 152 -5.87 10.19 16.27
CA ALA A 152 -5.09 11.37 16.60
C ALA A 152 -3.68 11.38 15.98
N GLN A 153 -3.03 10.22 15.88
CA GLN A 153 -1.59 10.14 15.64
C GLN A 153 -1.18 9.34 14.40
N GLY A 154 -2.12 8.63 13.79
CA GLY A 154 -1.87 7.73 12.66
C GLY A 154 -1.22 6.41 13.08
N VAL A 155 -0.62 5.72 12.10
CA VAL A 155 0.13 4.48 12.25
C VAL A 155 1.43 4.53 11.45
N PRO A 156 2.41 3.66 11.71
CA PRO A 156 3.56 3.52 10.81
C PRO A 156 3.12 3.08 9.41
N ASN A 157 3.62 3.73 8.37
CA ASN A 157 3.26 3.43 6.99
C ASN A 157 4.03 2.23 6.39
N TYR A 158 4.21 1.17 7.19
CA TYR A 158 4.95 -0.02 6.78
C TYR A 158 4.33 -0.71 5.58
N PHE A 159 5.20 -1.38 4.81
CA PHE A 159 4.75 -2.42 3.90
C PHE A 159 4.44 -3.69 4.70
N GLY A 160 3.21 -4.21 4.59
CA GLY A 160 2.80 -5.44 5.28
C GLY A 160 3.45 -6.71 4.74
N SER A 161 3.27 -7.83 5.46
CA SER A 161 3.85 -9.15 5.14
C SER A 161 3.61 -9.61 3.70
N GLN A 162 2.41 -9.37 3.16
CA GLN A 162 2.04 -9.68 1.78
C GLN A 162 3.00 -9.08 0.73
N ARG A 163 3.62 -7.92 1.01
CA ARG A 163 4.61 -7.29 0.11
C ARG A 163 5.84 -8.16 -0.09
N PHE A 164 6.17 -9.01 0.88
CA PHE A 164 7.34 -9.87 0.86
C PHE A 164 7.04 -11.28 0.34
N GLY A 165 5.83 -11.54 -0.15
CA GLY A 165 5.38 -12.84 -0.63
C GLY A 165 5.14 -13.85 0.50
N ARG A 166 4.62 -15.03 0.15
CA ARG A 166 4.32 -16.11 1.11
C ARG A 166 5.56 -16.44 1.96
N GLY A 167 5.42 -16.38 3.28
CA GLY A 167 6.53 -16.61 4.23
C GLY A 167 7.74 -15.69 4.03
N GLY A 168 7.58 -14.51 3.40
CA GLY A 168 8.68 -13.59 3.11
C GLY A 168 9.60 -14.01 1.96
N ASN A 169 9.20 -15.01 1.16
CA ASN A 169 10.05 -15.62 0.14
C ASN A 169 10.58 -14.63 -0.92
N ASN A 170 9.85 -13.57 -1.27
CA ASN A 170 10.33 -12.59 -2.25
C ASN A 170 11.60 -11.88 -1.75
N LEU A 171 11.68 -11.57 -0.45
CA LEU A 171 12.86 -10.95 0.14
C LEU A 171 14.03 -11.94 0.24
N VAL A 172 13.75 -13.20 0.55
CA VAL A 172 14.78 -14.26 0.54
C VAL A 172 15.37 -14.41 -0.86
N MET A 173 14.53 -14.54 -1.88
CA MET A 173 14.97 -14.64 -3.27
C MET A 173 15.70 -13.37 -3.74
N ALA A 174 15.27 -12.19 -3.28
CA ALA A 174 15.98 -10.95 -3.58
C ALA A 174 17.41 -10.94 -3.02
N ARG A 175 17.63 -11.43 -1.79
CA ARG A 175 18.99 -11.57 -1.22
C ARG A 175 19.84 -12.56 -1.98
N ARG A 176 19.29 -13.74 -2.31
CA ARG A 176 20.01 -14.73 -3.14
C ARG A 176 20.40 -14.16 -4.51
N TRP A 177 19.52 -13.34 -5.10
CA TRP A 177 19.82 -12.66 -6.36
C TRP A 177 20.84 -11.52 -6.19
N ALA A 178 20.79 -10.78 -5.09
CA ALA A 178 21.79 -9.77 -4.75
C ALA A 178 23.19 -10.37 -4.60
N ASN A 179 23.29 -11.58 -4.05
CA ASN A 179 24.52 -12.33 -3.85
C ASN A 179 24.94 -13.18 -5.07
N ASP A 180 24.28 -13.01 -6.22
CA ASP A 180 24.55 -13.77 -7.45
C ASP A 180 24.40 -15.30 -7.34
N GLU A 181 23.72 -15.80 -6.31
CA GLU A 181 23.42 -17.23 -6.12
C GLU A 181 22.36 -17.73 -7.11
N ILE A 182 21.52 -16.83 -7.62
CA ILE A 182 20.47 -17.13 -8.60
C ILE A 182 20.44 -16.09 -9.73
N ARG A 183 19.93 -16.49 -10.89
CA ARG A 183 19.64 -15.59 -12.02
C ARG A 183 18.14 -15.45 -12.21
N VAL A 184 17.65 -14.21 -12.25
CA VAL A 184 16.22 -13.92 -12.42
C VAL A 184 15.95 -13.35 -13.81
N LYS A 185 15.46 -14.21 -14.71
CA LYS A 185 15.15 -13.84 -16.11
C LYS A 185 13.74 -13.27 -16.28
N GLU A 186 12.78 -13.81 -15.53
CA GLU A 186 11.37 -13.41 -15.64
C GLU A 186 11.14 -12.00 -15.09
N ARG A 187 10.64 -11.10 -15.95
CA ARG A 187 10.38 -9.69 -15.60
C ARG A 187 9.47 -9.52 -14.39
N SER A 188 8.43 -10.36 -14.27
CA SER A 188 7.50 -10.30 -13.14
C SER A 188 8.19 -10.60 -11.81
N LYS A 189 8.98 -11.68 -11.75
CA LYS A 189 9.74 -12.07 -10.55
C LYS A 189 10.77 -11.01 -10.17
N ARG A 190 11.48 -10.43 -11.16
CA ARG A 190 12.41 -9.29 -10.91
C ARG A 190 11.68 -8.14 -10.23
N SER A 191 10.52 -7.75 -10.75
CA SER A 191 9.72 -6.67 -10.18
C SER A 191 9.30 -6.95 -8.73
N PHE A 192 8.84 -8.17 -8.43
CA PHE A 192 8.49 -8.57 -7.06
C PHE A 192 9.69 -8.54 -6.11
N TYR A 193 10.84 -9.05 -6.52
CA TYR A 193 12.04 -9.09 -5.67
C TYR A 193 12.59 -7.69 -5.41
N LEU A 194 12.66 -6.82 -6.43
CA LEU A 194 13.08 -5.43 -6.27
C LEU A 194 12.10 -4.64 -5.39
N SER A 195 10.80 -4.86 -5.56
CA SER A 195 9.77 -4.27 -4.70
C SER A 195 9.92 -4.71 -3.25
N ALA A 196 10.17 -6.00 -2.99
CA ALA A 196 10.42 -6.53 -1.65
C ALA A 196 11.68 -5.93 -1.02
N SER A 197 12.79 -5.82 -1.76
CA SER A 197 14.04 -5.23 -1.29
C SER A 197 13.83 -3.80 -0.78
N ARG A 198 13.35 -2.89 -1.64
CA ARG A 198 13.20 -1.48 -1.26
C ARG A 198 12.16 -1.27 -0.15
N SER A 199 11.11 -2.12 -0.12
CA SER A 199 10.09 -2.10 0.94
C SER A 199 10.67 -2.49 2.30
N ALA A 200 11.56 -3.49 2.34
CA ALA A 200 12.21 -3.90 3.58
C ALA A 200 13.16 -2.81 4.12
N LEU A 201 13.93 -2.18 3.22
CA LEU A 201 14.82 -1.07 3.60
C LEU A 201 14.04 0.14 4.12
N PHE A 202 12.90 0.48 3.50
CA PHE A 202 11.99 1.49 4.03
C PHE A 202 11.49 1.13 5.44
N ASN A 203 11.02 -0.10 5.65
CA ASN A 203 10.55 -0.56 6.96
C ASN A 203 11.67 -0.48 8.02
N LEU A 204 12.93 -0.75 7.67
CA LEU A 204 14.08 -0.59 8.59
C LEU A 204 14.26 0.85 9.04
N ILE A 205 14.31 1.79 8.10
CA ILE A 205 14.48 3.22 8.40
C ILE A 205 13.31 3.72 9.27
N ALA A 206 12.08 3.43 8.84
CA ALA A 206 10.89 3.85 9.59
C ALA A 206 10.86 3.23 10.99
N GLY A 207 11.15 1.93 11.13
CA GLY A 207 11.27 1.24 12.42
C GLY A 207 12.30 1.87 13.34
N ARG A 208 13.49 2.16 12.83
CA ARG A 208 14.53 2.79 13.64
C ARG A 208 14.15 4.20 14.06
N ARG A 209 13.57 4.99 13.15
CA ARG A 209 13.17 6.36 13.45
C ARG A 209 12.05 6.44 14.50
N LEU A 210 11.15 5.47 14.50
CA LEU A 210 10.18 5.30 15.59
C LEU A 210 10.84 4.89 16.90
N ALA A 211 11.79 3.95 16.87
CA ALA A 211 12.48 3.49 18.07
C ALA A 211 13.25 4.62 18.78
N ASP A 212 13.79 5.55 18.00
CA ASP A 212 14.51 6.72 18.50
C ASP A 212 13.57 7.89 18.88
N GLY A 213 12.23 7.73 18.75
CA GLY A 213 11.25 8.77 19.10
C GLY A 213 11.21 9.95 18.13
N LEU A 214 11.71 9.78 16.90
CA LEU A 214 11.92 10.82 15.90
C LEU A 214 10.85 10.84 14.79
N GLN A 215 9.75 10.10 14.96
CA GLN A 215 8.68 9.98 13.97
C GLN A 215 7.91 11.29 13.71
N ARG A 216 7.98 12.24 14.64
CA ARG A 216 7.30 13.55 14.59
C ARG A 216 8.24 14.74 14.78
N THR A 217 9.54 14.51 14.66
CA THR A 217 10.56 15.55 14.81
C THR A 217 11.23 15.78 13.47
N VAL A 218 11.09 16.99 12.93
CA VAL A 218 11.79 17.40 11.71
C VAL A 218 13.28 17.54 12.01
N LEU A 219 14.10 16.82 11.26
CA LEU A 219 15.56 16.91 11.30
C LEU A 219 16.06 17.76 10.13
N GLU A 220 17.22 18.39 10.32
CA GLU A 220 17.93 19.04 9.22
C GLU A 220 18.21 18.02 8.11
N GLY A 221 17.81 18.40 6.89
CA GLY A 221 17.98 17.57 5.70
C GLY A 221 16.88 16.54 5.48
N ASP A 222 15.81 16.53 6.27
CA ASP A 222 14.64 15.69 6.01
C ASP A 222 14.02 15.97 4.65
N ALA A 223 13.62 14.92 3.94
CA ALA A 223 12.72 15.06 2.81
C ALA A 223 11.28 15.12 3.32
N LEU A 224 10.67 16.31 3.29
CA LEU A 224 9.30 16.57 3.72
C LEU A 224 8.36 16.56 2.52
N GLN A 225 7.36 15.69 2.55
CA GLN A 225 6.34 15.58 1.51
C GLN A 225 5.13 16.46 1.83
N LEU A 226 4.58 17.14 0.81
CA LEU A 226 3.33 17.89 0.94
C LEU A 226 2.15 16.91 1.06
N SER A 227 1.29 17.11 2.07
CA SER A 227 0.12 16.27 2.27
C SER A 227 -0.80 16.23 1.05
N GLY A 228 -1.22 15.03 0.65
CA GLY A 228 -2.09 14.78 -0.50
C GLY A 228 -1.43 14.90 -1.88
N ARG A 229 -0.11 15.15 -1.97
CA ARG A 229 0.63 15.19 -3.24
C ARG A 229 1.97 14.46 -3.14
N GLY A 230 2.53 14.09 -4.29
CA GLY A 230 3.81 13.38 -4.36
C GLY A 230 5.04 14.27 -4.11
N SER A 231 4.90 15.58 -4.29
CA SER A 231 6.00 16.56 -4.20
C SER A 231 6.59 16.63 -2.78
N TRP A 232 7.91 16.73 -2.72
CA TRP A 232 8.67 16.87 -1.47
C TRP A 232 9.85 17.83 -1.66
N PHE A 233 10.38 18.34 -0.56
CA PHE A 233 11.55 19.21 -0.52
C PHE A 233 12.41 18.90 0.70
N VAL A 234 13.65 19.42 0.73
CA VAL A 234 14.61 19.16 1.81
C VAL A 234 14.52 20.24 2.88
N ALA A 235 14.37 19.84 4.13
CA ALA A 235 14.36 20.73 5.29
C ALA A 235 15.73 21.36 5.52
N LYS A 236 15.78 22.68 5.72
CA LYS A 236 16.99 23.43 6.03
C LYS A 236 17.03 23.85 7.50
N ALA A 237 18.22 24.06 8.04
CA ALA A 237 18.45 24.38 9.45
C ALA A 237 17.72 25.67 9.90
N ASP A 238 17.64 26.68 9.03
CA ASP A 238 17.00 27.98 9.30
C ASP A 238 15.46 27.94 9.22
N GLU A 239 14.88 26.85 8.71
CA GLU A 239 13.43 26.70 8.52
C GLU A 239 12.79 25.69 9.49
N LEU A 240 13.57 25.01 10.34
CA LEU A 240 13.12 23.86 11.14
C LEU A 240 11.88 24.14 11.99
N GLU A 241 11.82 25.29 12.67
CA GLU A 241 10.68 25.65 13.53
C GLU A 241 9.39 25.77 12.71
N THR A 242 9.44 26.51 11.59
CA THR A 242 8.31 26.67 10.67
C THR A 242 7.88 25.33 10.08
N LEU A 243 8.85 24.48 9.70
CA LEU A 243 8.56 23.17 9.13
C LEU A 243 7.94 22.20 10.16
N GLN A 244 8.37 22.28 11.42
CA GLN A 244 7.78 21.53 12.53
C GLN A 244 6.32 21.94 12.75
N GLN A 245 6.01 23.24 12.77
CA GLN A 245 4.63 23.73 12.88
C GLN A 245 3.73 23.21 11.76
N ARG A 246 4.24 23.17 10.52
CA ARG A 246 3.51 22.64 9.35
C ARG A 246 3.34 21.12 9.40
N LEU A 247 4.32 20.39 9.94
CA LEU A 247 4.18 18.96 10.22
C LEU A 247 3.08 18.71 11.27
N ASP A 248 3.09 19.47 12.36
CA ASP A 248 2.12 19.35 13.45
C ASP A 248 0.70 19.71 12.99
N ALA A 249 0.57 20.68 12.08
CA ALA A 249 -0.68 21.03 11.42
C ALA A 249 -1.14 20.00 10.34
N GLY A 250 -0.34 18.98 10.06
CA GLY A 250 -0.64 17.94 9.07
C GLY A 250 -0.48 18.38 7.60
N GLU A 251 0.19 19.50 7.34
CA GLU A 251 0.48 19.98 5.97
C GLU A 251 1.64 19.25 5.32
N LEU A 252 2.55 18.73 6.16
CA LEU A 252 3.75 18.01 5.76
C LEU A 252 3.77 16.60 6.34
N ALA A 253 4.53 15.72 5.70
CA ALA A 253 4.87 14.41 6.22
C ALA A 253 6.38 14.18 6.13
N ILE A 254 6.98 13.75 7.23
CA ILE A 254 8.33 13.18 7.21
C ILE A 254 8.30 11.92 6.34
N THR A 255 9.29 11.78 5.46
CA THR A 255 9.43 10.59 4.61
C THR A 255 10.64 9.76 5.00
N ALA A 256 10.63 8.49 4.63
CA ALA A 256 11.80 7.62 4.58
C ALA A 256 12.09 7.17 3.14
N SER A 257 13.35 6.85 2.88
CA SER A 257 13.81 6.41 1.56
C SER A 257 13.19 5.09 1.15
N LEU A 258 12.82 5.01 -0.12
CA LEU A 258 12.71 3.78 -0.88
C LEU A 258 13.95 3.70 -1.80
N PRO A 259 15.04 3.03 -1.36
CA PRO A 259 16.34 3.14 -2.01
C PRO A 259 16.35 2.68 -3.48
N GLY A 260 17.33 3.20 -4.22
CA GLY A 260 17.44 3.02 -5.67
C GLY A 260 18.79 3.47 -6.23
N ASP A 261 18.84 3.60 -7.55
CA ASP A 261 19.95 4.14 -8.33
C ASP A 261 19.83 5.66 -8.46
N GLY A 262 20.44 6.39 -7.53
CA GLY A 262 20.44 7.86 -7.49
C GLY A 262 20.44 8.40 -6.08
N GLU A 263 20.30 9.72 -5.98
CA GLU A 263 20.27 10.43 -4.69
C GLU A 263 19.01 10.08 -3.89
N PRO A 264 19.13 9.83 -2.57
CA PRO A 264 18.01 9.41 -1.72
C PRO A 264 17.02 10.55 -1.39
N GLY A 265 17.38 11.79 -1.69
CA GLY A 265 16.56 12.98 -1.47
C GLY A 265 16.67 13.62 -0.08
N THR A 266 17.34 12.97 0.88
CA THR A 266 17.70 13.55 2.17
C THR A 266 19.10 14.16 2.14
N ALA A 267 19.38 15.07 3.07
CA ALA A 267 20.69 15.67 3.29
C ALA A 267 21.08 15.66 4.78
N GLY A 268 22.27 16.16 5.11
CA GLY A 268 22.69 16.45 6.49
C GLY A 268 22.44 15.31 7.48
N GLN A 269 21.79 15.64 8.59
CA GLN A 269 21.53 14.71 9.69
C GLN A 269 20.58 13.59 9.27
N ALA A 270 19.53 13.90 8.51
CA ALA A 270 18.57 12.89 8.03
C ALA A 270 19.22 11.88 7.07
N LEU A 271 20.14 12.33 6.21
CA LEU A 271 20.88 11.43 5.32
C LEU A 271 21.81 10.49 6.09
N ALA A 272 22.56 11.03 7.06
CA ALA A 272 23.43 10.23 7.91
C ALA A 272 22.63 9.16 8.68
N PHE A 273 21.45 9.54 9.19
CA PHE A 273 20.52 8.62 9.84
C PHE A 273 20.05 7.49 8.91
N GLU A 274 19.58 7.81 7.70
CA GLU A 274 19.14 6.79 6.75
C GLU A 274 20.29 5.86 6.33
N GLN A 275 21.49 6.39 6.11
CA GLN A 275 22.68 5.60 5.79
C GLN A 275 23.06 4.65 6.93
N GLN A 276 23.03 5.13 8.17
CA GLN A 276 23.30 4.31 9.35
C GLN A 276 22.30 3.15 9.48
N CYS A 277 21.01 3.41 9.26
CA CYS A 277 19.97 2.37 9.29
C CYS A 277 20.20 1.26 8.25
N LEU A 278 20.83 1.59 7.13
CA LEU A 278 21.02 0.69 6.00
C LEU A 278 22.45 0.13 5.87
N ALA A 279 23.34 0.44 6.82
CA ALA A 279 24.75 0.04 6.79
C ALA A 279 24.93 -1.48 6.70
N GLU A 280 24.03 -2.25 7.31
CA GLU A 280 24.05 -3.72 7.32
C GLU A 280 23.29 -4.36 6.12
N GLN A 281 22.91 -3.58 5.10
CA GLN A 281 22.18 -4.08 3.94
C GLN A 281 22.87 -3.76 2.59
N PRO A 282 24.21 -3.87 2.46
CA PRO A 282 24.93 -3.47 1.25
C PRO A 282 24.53 -4.28 0.01
N GLU A 283 24.15 -5.55 0.17
CA GLU A 283 23.78 -6.43 -0.93
C GLU A 283 22.48 -5.96 -1.60
N LEU A 284 21.46 -5.60 -0.81
CA LEU A 284 20.18 -5.13 -1.34
C LEU A 284 20.31 -3.75 -1.99
N LEU A 285 21.12 -2.86 -1.41
CA LEU A 285 21.43 -1.56 -2.00
C LEU A 285 22.13 -1.70 -3.35
N THR A 286 23.12 -2.59 -3.43
CA THR A 286 23.85 -2.86 -4.67
C THR A 286 22.94 -3.46 -5.73
N LEU A 287 22.06 -4.40 -5.35
CA LEU A 287 21.07 -4.96 -6.26
C LEU A 287 20.17 -3.88 -6.86
N LEU A 288 19.63 -2.96 -6.04
CA LEU A 288 18.75 -1.89 -6.50
C LEU A 288 19.45 -0.94 -7.48
N LYS A 289 20.72 -0.60 -7.21
CA LYS A 289 21.56 0.19 -8.13
C LYS A 289 21.85 -0.54 -9.44
N ARG A 290 22.29 -1.79 -9.35
CA ARG A 290 22.56 -2.66 -10.51
C ARG A 290 21.36 -2.77 -11.44
N GLU A 291 20.17 -2.83 -10.85
CA GLU A 291 18.89 -2.97 -11.56
C GLU A 291 18.24 -1.62 -11.92
N ARG A 292 18.95 -0.51 -11.69
CA ARG A 292 18.55 0.86 -12.04
C ARG A 292 17.15 1.22 -11.54
N VAL A 293 16.83 0.80 -10.32
CA VAL A 293 15.54 1.10 -9.70
C VAL A 293 15.55 2.56 -9.27
N GLU A 294 14.66 3.39 -9.79
CA GLU A 294 14.61 4.80 -9.37
C GLU A 294 14.30 4.93 -7.87
N PRO A 295 15.09 5.74 -7.12
CA PRO A 295 14.80 6.03 -5.72
C PRO A 295 13.49 6.79 -5.60
N ALA A 296 12.82 6.66 -4.45
CA ALA A 296 11.59 7.38 -4.17
C ALA A 296 11.51 7.73 -2.68
N ARG A 297 10.57 8.61 -2.33
CA ARG A 297 10.24 8.95 -0.94
C ARG A 297 8.85 8.40 -0.61
N ARG A 298 8.69 7.94 0.63
CA ARG A 298 7.40 7.49 1.16
C ARG A 298 7.20 8.08 2.56
N ALA A 299 6.02 8.63 2.82
CA ALA A 299 5.64 9.12 4.14
C ALA A 299 5.83 8.04 5.21
N LEU A 300 6.46 8.41 6.32
CA LEU A 300 6.80 7.52 7.44
C LEU A 300 5.57 7.13 8.25
N LEU A 301 4.69 8.11 8.50
CA LEU A 301 3.39 7.89 9.13
C LEU A 301 2.28 7.86 8.07
N LEU A 302 1.23 7.12 8.40
CA LEU A 302 0.00 6.97 7.64
C LEU A 302 -1.16 7.44 8.52
N GLN A 303 -1.89 8.44 8.06
CA GLN A 303 -3.11 8.92 8.72
C GLN A 303 -4.34 8.35 8.00
N PRO A 304 -5.09 7.40 8.60
CA PRO A 304 -6.36 6.96 8.05
C PRO A 304 -7.34 8.13 7.99
N GLN A 305 -7.84 8.44 6.79
CA GLN A 305 -8.76 9.56 6.60
C GLN A 305 -10.19 9.12 6.89
N ASN A 306 -10.96 9.97 7.56
CA ASN A 306 -12.34 9.70 7.95
C ASN A 306 -12.48 8.37 8.71
N LEU A 307 -11.54 8.09 9.63
CA LEU A 307 -11.62 6.90 10.46
C LEU A 307 -12.86 6.95 11.35
N GLN A 308 -13.72 5.96 11.17
CA GLN A 308 -14.93 5.74 11.94
C GLN A 308 -14.97 4.28 12.36
N TRP A 309 -15.57 4.01 13.52
CA TRP A 309 -15.78 2.63 13.97
C TRP A 309 -17.11 2.49 14.68
N ASN A 310 -17.66 1.28 14.62
CA ASN A 310 -18.90 0.92 15.30
C ASN A 310 -18.79 -0.50 15.85
N TRP A 311 -19.01 -0.65 17.15
CA TRP A 311 -19.08 -1.95 17.81
C TRP A 311 -20.44 -2.58 17.56
N TRP A 312 -20.48 -3.79 17.00
CA TRP A 312 -21.71 -4.56 16.84
C TRP A 312 -22.10 -5.26 18.14
N ASP A 313 -21.08 -5.70 18.88
CA ASP A 313 -21.16 -6.33 20.20
C ASP A 313 -19.82 -6.12 20.93
N ASP A 314 -19.57 -6.83 22.03
CA ASP A 314 -18.34 -6.67 22.82
C ASP A 314 -17.07 -7.24 22.16
N VAL A 315 -17.20 -8.04 21.10
CA VAL A 315 -16.09 -8.78 20.47
C VAL A 315 -15.99 -8.55 18.96
N THR A 316 -16.80 -7.65 18.40
CA THR A 316 -16.88 -7.37 16.96
C THR A 316 -16.99 -5.89 16.68
N VAL A 317 -16.05 -5.36 15.88
CA VAL A 317 -16.01 -3.94 15.50
C VAL A 317 -15.89 -3.78 13.97
N GLU A 318 -16.73 -2.92 13.41
CA GLU A 318 -16.60 -2.46 12.03
C GLU A 318 -15.78 -1.17 12.01
N LEU A 319 -14.82 -1.07 11.08
CA LEU A 319 -13.98 0.10 10.83
C LEU A 319 -14.21 0.60 9.41
N ARG A 320 -14.30 1.93 9.24
CA ARG A 320 -14.34 2.59 7.92
C ARG A 320 -13.28 3.66 7.85
N PHE A 321 -12.51 3.70 6.78
CA PHE A 321 -11.50 4.74 6.54
C PHE A 321 -11.05 4.75 5.08
N TRP A 322 -10.39 5.82 4.66
CA TRP A 322 -9.71 5.91 3.37
C TRP A 322 -8.20 5.98 3.55
N LEU A 323 -7.46 5.30 2.66
CA LEU A 323 -6.00 5.39 2.60
C LEU A 323 -5.52 5.79 1.19
N PRO A 324 -4.43 6.57 1.08
CA PRO A 324 -3.83 6.91 -0.20
C PRO A 324 -3.20 5.69 -0.87
N ALA A 325 -3.00 5.79 -2.19
CA ALA A 325 -2.36 4.75 -2.98
C ALA A 325 -1.03 4.27 -2.39
N GLY A 326 -0.82 2.95 -2.43
CA GLY A 326 0.39 2.32 -1.89
C GLY A 326 0.43 2.18 -0.37
N SER A 327 -0.63 2.57 0.36
CA SER A 327 -0.80 2.29 1.80
C SER A 327 -1.66 1.05 2.02
N PHE A 328 -1.55 0.42 3.19
CA PHE A 328 -2.18 -0.87 3.47
C PHE A 328 -3.04 -0.81 4.73
N ALA A 329 -4.26 -1.34 4.64
CA ALA A 329 -5.15 -1.50 5.79
C ALA A 329 -4.55 -2.41 6.87
N THR A 330 -3.73 -3.40 6.48
CA THR A 330 -3.04 -4.28 7.44
C THR A 330 -2.05 -3.52 8.33
N SER A 331 -1.48 -2.40 7.87
CA SER A 331 -0.63 -1.54 8.70
C SER A 331 -1.43 -0.79 9.76
N VAL A 332 -2.71 -0.50 9.49
CA VAL A 332 -3.65 0.06 10.48
C VAL A 332 -4.06 -1.02 11.48
N VAL A 333 -4.51 -2.18 10.99
CA VAL A 333 -4.95 -3.30 11.82
C VAL A 333 -3.83 -3.81 12.72
N ARG A 334 -2.58 -3.78 12.24
CA ARG A 334 -1.40 -4.11 13.03
C ARG A 334 -1.46 -3.37 14.37
N GLU A 335 -1.55 -2.04 14.37
CA GLU A 335 -1.55 -1.22 15.59
C GLU A 335 -2.83 -1.37 16.46
N ILE A 336 -3.83 -2.13 16.00
CA ILE A 336 -5.10 -2.37 16.71
C ILE A 336 -5.07 -3.68 17.48
N MET A 337 -4.62 -4.77 16.85
CA MET A 337 -4.66 -6.11 17.44
C MET A 337 -3.55 -6.99 16.90
N GLN A 338 -3.15 -7.97 17.72
CA GLN A 338 -2.34 -9.10 17.26
C GLN A 338 -3.24 -10.03 16.44
N GLN A 339 -2.77 -10.44 15.28
CA GLN A 339 -3.45 -11.44 14.47
C GLN A 339 -3.00 -12.81 14.97
N ASP A 340 -3.95 -13.66 15.36
CA ASP A 340 -3.61 -15.07 15.56
C ASP A 340 -3.09 -15.60 14.22
N ASN A 341 -1.94 -16.28 14.27
CA ASN A 341 -1.18 -16.77 13.12
C ASN A 341 -2.04 -17.69 12.22
N SER A 342 -2.89 -17.10 11.38
CA SER A 342 -3.40 -17.72 10.16
C SER A 342 -2.62 -17.12 9.00
N ASP A 343 -1.33 -17.43 8.94
CA ASP A 343 -0.48 -17.30 7.75
C ASP A 343 -0.93 -18.28 6.62
N ALA A 344 -2.21 -18.65 6.61
CA ALA A 344 -2.87 -19.41 5.57
C ALA A 344 -3.59 -18.42 4.64
N ASP A 345 -3.00 -18.23 3.46
CA ASP A 345 -3.68 -17.78 2.24
C ASP A 345 -3.91 -16.27 2.00
N ILE A 346 -3.00 -15.39 2.45
CA ILE A 346 -2.99 -13.96 2.02
C ILE A 346 -2.08 -13.72 0.79
N ALA A 347 -1.56 -14.75 0.14
CA ALA A 347 -0.73 -14.57 -1.07
C ALA A 347 -0.87 -15.72 -2.07
N GLU A 348 -1.80 -15.57 -3.01
CA GLU A 348 -1.66 -16.06 -4.39
C GLU A 348 -1.78 -14.91 -5.40
#